data_AF-A0A7S0RCJ8-F1
#
_entry.id   AF-A0A7S0RCJ8-F1
#
_cell.length_a   1.000
_cell.length_b   1.000
_cell.length_c   1.000
_cell.angle_alpha   90.00
_cell.angle_beta   90.00
_cell.angle_gamma   90.00
#
_symmetry.space_group_name_H-M   'P 1'
#
loop_
_entity.id
_entity.type
_entity.pdbx_description
1 polymer ?
#
loop_
_entity_poly.entity_id
_entity_poly.type
_entity_poly.pdbx_seq_one_letter_code
_entity_poly.pdbx_strand_id
1 'polypeptide(L)'
;EARGVNYRALSTLFELLEARGPEVEVRLEVSMLEIYNEMVRDLLKGKITDRTQPLEIKHTKLPHGDVSVSVKDIVTQEVRNVDEVNHVLAKGHRNRATASNQVNEHSSRSHAIVSVTLHLNNTATQVHSTSKMHLVDLAGSERLAKTESMSERLKEAQAIN
;
A
#
# COMPACT_ATOMS: atom_id res chain seq x y z
N GLU A 1 13.00 13.59 15.62
CA GLU A 1 12.29 13.51 14.32
C GLU A 1 10.79 13.58 14.54
N ALA A 2 10.04 14.27 13.67
CA ALA A 2 8.59 14.31 13.74
C ALA A 2 8.00 13.08 13.03
N ARG A 3 7.31 12.21 13.78
CA ARG A 3 6.61 11.04 13.23
C ARG A 3 5.44 11.49 12.35
N GLY A 4 5.36 10.95 11.13
CA GLY A 4 4.29 11.23 10.17
C GLY A 4 2.96 10.53 10.48
N VAL A 5 1.95 10.74 9.63
CA VAL A 5 0.58 10.22 9.82
C VAL A 5 0.55 8.70 9.90
N ASN A 6 1.27 8.00 9.01
CA ASN A 6 1.29 6.52 8.98
C ASN A 6 1.71 5.94 10.33
N TYR A 7 2.83 6.41 10.87
CA TYR A 7 3.35 5.94 12.16
C TYR A 7 2.33 6.20 13.28
N ARG A 8 1.76 7.41 13.33
CA ARG A 8 0.82 7.79 14.39
C ARG A 8 -0.47 6.98 14.33
N ALA A 9 -1.08 6.85 13.15
CA ALA A 9 -2.30 6.08 12.95
C ALA A 9 -2.13 4.61 13.34
N LEU A 10 -1.00 4.01 12.94
CA LEU A 10 -0.69 2.62 13.28
C LEU A 10 -0.40 2.44 14.76
N SER A 11 0.33 3.36 15.40
CA SER A 11 0.59 3.31 16.84
C SER A 11 -0.71 3.35 17.63
N THR A 12 -1.60 4.30 17.30
CA THR A 12 -2.92 4.39 17.93
C THR A 12 -3.76 3.14 17.67
N LEU A 13 -3.68 2.54 16.48
CA LEU A 13 -4.37 1.27 16.19
C LEU A 13 -3.89 0.15 17.13
N PHE A 14 -2.58 -0.02 17.33
CA PHE A 14 -2.06 -1.03 18.25
C PHE A 14 -2.47 -0.76 19.71
N GLU A 15 -2.40 0.49 20.17
CA GLU A 15 -2.88 0.88 21.51
C GLU A 15 -4.35 0.51 21.73
N LEU A 16 -5.21 0.76 20.73
CA LEU A 16 -6.63 0.41 20.79
C LEU A 16 -6.89 -1.10 20.78
N LEU A 17 -6.01 -1.87 20.14
CA LEU A 17 -6.12 -3.33 20.07
C LEU A 17 -5.65 -3.99 21.37
N GLU A 18 -4.59 -3.46 22.00
CA GLU A 18 -4.12 -3.91 23.32
C GLU A 18 -5.16 -3.67 24.42
N ALA A 19 -5.97 -2.61 24.30
CA ALA A 19 -7.04 -2.33 25.24
C ALA A 19 -8.26 -3.27 25.11
N ARG A 20 -8.28 -4.18 24.12
CA ARG A 20 -9.40 -5.12 23.95
C ARG A 20 -9.31 -6.29 24.94
N GLY A 21 -10.47 -6.81 25.30
CA GLY A 21 -10.58 -7.97 26.19
C GLY A 21 -10.04 -9.26 25.54
N PRO A 22 -9.75 -10.29 26.36
CA PRO A 22 -9.15 -11.55 25.90
C PRO A 22 -10.03 -12.37 24.95
N GLU A 23 -11.32 -12.04 24.86
CA GLU A 23 -12.29 -12.69 23.98
C GLU A 23 -12.13 -12.25 22.51
N VAL A 24 -11.34 -11.21 22.22
CA VAL A 24 -11.13 -10.71 20.87
C VAL A 24 -9.74 -11.11 20.38
N GLU A 25 -9.71 -12.10 19.50
CA GLU A 25 -8.51 -12.45 18.76
C GLU A 25 -8.30 -11.46 17.61
N VAL A 26 -7.05 -11.04 17.45
CA VAL A 26 -6.66 -9.98 16.50
C VAL A 26 -5.56 -10.50 15.59
N ARG A 27 -5.70 -10.27 14.30
CA ARG A 27 -4.65 -10.50 13.31
C ARG A 27 -4.54 -9.31 12.37
N LEU A 28 -3.32 -8.79 12.23
CA LEU A 28 -3.01 -7.66 11.37
C LEU A 28 -2.12 -8.10 10.21
N GLU A 29 -2.48 -7.69 9.01
CA GLU A 29 -1.70 -7.91 7.80
C GLU A 29 -1.44 -6.58 7.09
N VAL A 30 -0.23 -6.38 6.59
CA VAL A 30 0.17 -5.20 5.81
C VAL A 30 0.51 -5.61 4.40
N SER A 31 0.00 -4.87 3.41
CA SER A 31 0.50 -4.90 2.04
C SER A 31 0.94 -3.50 1.61
N MET A 32 1.86 -3.46 0.64
CA MET A 32 2.34 -2.21 0.07
C MET A 32 2.51 -2.37 -1.43
N LEU A 33 1.96 -1.43 -2.20
CA LEU A 33 2.05 -1.43 -3.65
C LEU A 33 2.39 -0.05 -4.18
N GLU A 34 2.96 -0.01 -5.38
CA GLU A 34 3.10 1.20 -6.18
C GLU A 34 2.22 1.12 -7.42
N ILE A 35 1.74 2.28 -7.85
CA ILE A 35 1.16 2.47 -9.18
C ILE A 35 2.10 3.43 -9.91
N TYR A 36 2.73 2.92 -10.97
CA TYR A 36 3.63 3.69 -11.81
C TYR A 36 3.33 3.41 -13.27
N ASN A 37 3.02 4.45 -14.03
CA ASN A 37 2.67 4.35 -15.45
C ASN A 37 1.58 3.28 -15.70
N GLU A 38 0.46 3.37 -14.98
CA GLU A 38 -0.67 2.41 -14.99
C GLU A 38 -0.33 0.95 -14.59
N MET A 39 0.91 0.67 -14.16
CA MET A 39 1.29 -0.66 -13.70
C MET A 39 1.24 -0.75 -12.18
N VAL A 40 0.47 -1.69 -11.66
CA VAL A 40 0.43 -2.05 -10.25
C VAL A 40 1.60 -2.98 -9.94
N ARG A 41 2.43 -2.63 -8.95
CA ARG A 41 3.57 -3.46 -8.54
C ARG A 41 3.57 -3.69 -7.04
N ASP A 42 3.91 -4.91 -6.66
CA ASP A 42 4.04 -5.30 -5.27
C ASP A 42 5.37 -4.83 -4.69
N LEU A 43 5.33 -3.96 -3.68
CA LEU A 43 6.53 -3.44 -3.01
C LEU A 43 7.06 -4.40 -1.92
N LEU A 44 6.31 -5.43 -1.52
CA LEU A 44 6.73 -6.41 -0.52
C LEU A 44 7.22 -7.73 -1.11
N LYS A 45 6.93 -7.97 -2.39
CA LYS A 45 7.52 -9.06 -3.18
C LYS A 45 9.03 -8.83 -3.34
N GLY A 46 9.74 -9.83 -3.87
CA GLY A 46 11.18 -9.75 -4.10
C GLY A 46 11.59 -8.56 -4.99
N LYS A 47 12.88 -8.46 -5.34
CA LYS A 47 13.39 -7.34 -6.16
C LYS A 47 12.49 -7.10 -7.40
N ILE A 48 12.00 -5.88 -7.52
CA ILE A 48 11.26 -5.43 -8.70
C ILE A 48 12.28 -5.23 -9.82
N THR A 49 12.03 -5.86 -10.96
CA THR A 49 12.86 -5.74 -12.17
C THR A 49 11.94 -5.46 -13.36
N ASP A 50 12.51 -5.10 -14.50
CA ASP A 50 11.72 -4.88 -15.73
C ASP A 50 10.97 -6.13 -16.21
N ARG A 51 11.32 -7.32 -15.70
CA ARG A 51 10.64 -8.58 -15.98
C ARG A 51 9.51 -8.90 -15.00
N THR A 52 9.36 -8.13 -13.93
CA THR A 52 8.31 -8.33 -12.93
C THR A 52 6.98 -7.94 -13.56
N GLN A 53 6.09 -8.92 -13.72
CA GLN A 53 4.76 -8.70 -14.27
C GLN A 53 3.92 -7.80 -13.34
N PRO A 54 3.18 -6.83 -13.88
CA PRO A 54 2.22 -6.05 -13.10
C PRO A 54 1.16 -6.94 -12.45
N LEU A 55 0.66 -6.52 -11.30
CA LEU A 55 -0.46 -7.18 -10.63
C LEU A 55 -1.79 -6.83 -11.29
N GLU A 56 -2.71 -7.78 -11.26
CA GLU A 56 -4.05 -7.63 -11.83
C GLU A 56 -5.03 -7.05 -10.80
N ILE A 57 -5.78 -6.02 -11.21
CA ILE A 57 -6.88 -5.47 -10.41
C ILE A 57 -8.15 -6.28 -10.68
N LYS A 58 -8.80 -6.74 -9.61
CA LYS A 58 -10.06 -7.46 -9.64
C LYS A 58 -11.18 -6.61 -9.08
N HIS A 59 -12.28 -6.56 -9.83
CA HIS A 59 -13.54 -5.94 -9.44
C HIS A 59 -14.53 -7.03 -9.03
N THR A 60 -15.09 -6.94 -7.83
CA THR A 60 -16.09 -7.88 -7.31
C THR A 60 -17.37 -7.12 -6.99
N LYS A 61 -18.48 -7.54 -7.59
CA LYS A 61 -19.80 -6.97 -7.29
C LYS A 61 -20.27 -7.45 -5.91
N LEU A 62 -20.63 -6.50 -5.06
CA LEU A 62 -21.19 -6.74 -3.74
C LEU A 62 -22.72 -6.90 -3.82
N PRO A 63 -23.38 -7.51 -2.81
CA PRO A 63 -24.82 -7.78 -2.81
C PRO A 63 -25.71 -6.54 -3.00
N HIS A 64 -25.21 -5.34 -2.64
CA HIS A 64 -25.95 -4.08 -2.74
C HIS A 64 -25.68 -3.32 -4.05
N GLY A 65 -24.96 -3.91 -5.01
CA GLY A 65 -24.60 -3.28 -6.28
C GLY A 65 -23.29 -2.51 -6.27
N ASP A 66 -22.67 -2.33 -5.09
CA ASP A 66 -21.34 -1.73 -4.95
C ASP A 66 -20.25 -2.62 -5.57
N VAL A 67 -19.10 -2.02 -5.90
CA VAL A 67 -17.94 -2.75 -6.44
C VAL A 67 -16.79 -2.68 -5.44
N SER A 68 -16.35 -3.85 -4.97
CA SER A 68 -15.12 -4.01 -4.23
C SER A 68 -13.94 -4.15 -5.19
N VAL A 69 -12.84 -3.45 -4.93
CA VAL A 69 -11.61 -3.52 -5.69
C VAL A 69 -10.54 -4.25 -4.87
N SER A 70 -9.90 -5.24 -5.48
CA SER A 70 -8.82 -6.01 -4.86
C SER A 70 -7.69 -6.23 -5.85
N VAL A 71 -6.48 -6.46 -5.35
CA VAL A 71 -5.31 -6.76 -6.20
C VAL A 71 -4.99 -8.24 -6.05
N LYS A 72 -4.96 -8.95 -7.16
CA LYS A 72 -4.67 -10.39 -7.19
C LYS A 72 -3.20 -10.64 -6.88
N ASP A 73 -2.91 -11.68 -6.12
CA ASP A 73 -1.55 -12.17 -5.80
C ASP A 73 -0.65 -11.14 -5.11
N ILE A 74 -1.24 -10.10 -4.50
CA ILE A 74 -0.53 -9.14 -3.65
C ILE A 74 -0.02 -9.86 -2.39
N VAL A 75 1.25 -9.65 -2.06
CA VAL A 75 1.85 -10.17 -0.84
C VAL A 75 1.33 -9.37 0.35
N THR A 76 0.81 -10.07 1.35
CA THR A 76 0.53 -9.53 2.67
C THR A 76 1.56 -10.08 3.66
N GLN A 77 1.93 -9.26 4.64
CA GLN A 77 2.83 -9.63 5.72
C GLN A 77 2.11 -9.43 7.05
N GLU A 78 2.01 -10.50 7.83
CA GLU A 78 1.48 -10.42 9.19
C GLU A 78 2.42 -9.61 10.08
N VAL A 79 1.84 -8.75 10.92
CA VAL A 79 2.55 -7.86 11.84
C VAL A 79 1.93 -7.92 13.23
N ARG A 80 2.75 -7.84 14.27
CA ARG A 80 2.31 -7.93 15.68
C ARG A 80 2.52 -6.66 16.48
N ASN A 81 3.33 -5.73 15.98
CA ASN A 81 3.65 -4.48 16.65
C ASN A 81 4.06 -3.41 15.62
N VAL A 82 4.19 -2.17 16.10
CA VAL A 82 4.57 -1.02 15.29
C VAL A 82 5.95 -1.19 14.63
N ASP A 83 6.89 -1.86 15.30
CA ASP A 83 8.26 -2.05 14.79
C ASP A 83 8.29 -3.01 13.60
N GLU A 84 7.53 -4.10 13.65
CA GLU A 84 7.32 -4.99 12.52
C GLU A 84 6.71 -4.25 11.33
N VAL A 85 5.72 -3.38 11.57
CA VAL A 85 5.15 -2.55 10.49
C VAL A 85 6.23 -1.63 9.89
N ASN A 86 7.02 -0.96 10.73
CA ASN A 86 8.10 -0.10 10.24
C ASN A 86 9.12 -0.90 9.41
N HIS A 87 9.40 -2.14 9.78
CA HIS A 87 10.26 -3.02 9.00
C HIS A 87 9.67 -3.34 7.62
N VAL A 88 8.36 -3.65 7.56
CA VAL A 88 7.63 -3.88 6.30
C VAL A 88 7.67 -2.63 5.42
N LEU A 89 7.38 -1.45 5.99
CA LEU A 89 7.42 -0.18 5.26
C LEU A 89 8.82 0.13 4.74
N ALA A 90 9.85 -0.04 5.56
CA ALA A 90 11.24 0.17 5.16
C ALA A 90 11.68 -0.78 4.04
N LYS A 91 11.19 -2.02 4.03
CA LYS A 91 11.38 -2.96 2.92
C LYS A 91 10.69 -2.44 1.65
N GLY A 92 9.42 -2.04 1.74
CA GLY A 92 8.68 -1.52 0.59
C GLY A 92 9.28 -0.24 0.00
N HIS A 93 9.73 0.69 0.85
CA HIS A 93 10.43 1.90 0.42
C HIS A 93 11.76 1.60 -0.29
N ARG A 94 12.55 0.64 0.21
CA ARG A 94 13.77 0.20 -0.48
C ARG A 94 13.46 -0.38 -1.85
N ASN A 95 12.43 -1.23 -1.94
CA ASN A 95 12.02 -1.82 -3.22
C ASN A 95 11.54 -0.75 -4.22
N ARG A 96 10.74 0.22 -3.78
CA ARG A 96 10.29 1.39 -4.55
C ARG A 96 11.49 2.18 -5.09
N ALA A 97 12.49 2.46 -4.24
CA ALA A 97 13.69 3.18 -4.66
C ALA A 97 14.53 2.39 -5.70
N THR A 98 14.70 1.08 -5.52
CA THR A 98 15.51 0.24 -6.41
C THR A 98 14.88 -0.05 -7.77
N ALA A 99 13.54 0.03 -7.90
CA ALA A 99 12.86 -0.08 -9.19
C ALA A 99 13.19 1.09 -10.13
N SER A 100 13.76 2.17 -9.58
CA SER A 100 14.18 3.35 -10.32
C SER A 100 15.70 3.43 -10.41
N ASN A 101 16.23 3.44 -11.64
CA ASN A 101 17.64 3.78 -11.87
C ASN A 101 17.96 5.26 -11.53
N GLN A 102 16.94 6.06 -11.15
CA GLN A 102 17.03 7.44 -10.65
C GLN A 102 16.02 7.67 -9.51
N VAL A 103 16.52 7.62 -8.27
CA VAL A 103 15.74 7.59 -7.01
C VAL A 103 14.82 8.81 -6.79
N ASN A 104 15.17 9.98 -7.35
CA ASN A 104 14.45 11.23 -7.06
C ASN A 104 13.34 11.59 -8.05
N GLU A 105 13.37 11.08 -9.28
CA GLU A 105 12.36 11.41 -10.30
C GLU A 105 11.20 10.40 -10.30
N HIS A 106 11.44 9.14 -9.91
CA HIS A 106 10.39 8.11 -9.93
C HIS A 106 9.44 8.19 -8.72
N SER A 107 9.94 8.57 -7.54
CA SER A 107 9.10 8.64 -6.33
C SER A 107 8.11 9.81 -6.37
N SER A 108 8.45 10.93 -7.03
CA SER A 108 7.49 12.01 -7.31
C SER A 108 6.48 11.63 -8.39
N ARG A 109 6.72 10.56 -9.14
CA ARG A 109 5.94 10.16 -10.32
C ARG A 109 5.21 8.83 -10.15
N SER A 110 5.22 8.24 -8.95
CA SER A 110 4.47 7.03 -8.62
C SER A 110 3.60 7.24 -7.40
N HIS A 111 2.43 6.62 -7.41
CA HIS A 111 1.56 6.55 -6.23
C HIS A 111 2.01 5.38 -5.35
N ALA A 112 2.03 5.55 -4.04
CA ALA A 112 2.27 4.46 -3.11
C ALA A 112 1.06 4.25 -2.19
N ILE A 113 0.65 2.99 -2.05
CA ILE A 113 -0.50 2.60 -1.24
C ILE A 113 -0.02 1.58 -0.21
N VAL A 114 -0.14 1.93 1.06
CA VAL A 114 0.00 1.01 2.19
C VAL A 114 -1.39 0.60 2.62
N SER A 115 -1.66 -0.70 2.68
CA SER A 115 -2.94 -1.24 3.15
C SER A 115 -2.72 -2.06 4.40
N VAL A 116 -3.51 -1.78 5.43
CA VAL A 116 -3.51 -2.51 6.70
C VAL A 116 -4.86 -3.21 6.82
N THR A 117 -4.83 -4.53 6.86
CA THR A 117 -6.00 -5.39 6.99
C THR A 117 -6.05 -5.91 8.42
N LEU A 118 -7.14 -5.58 9.12
CA LEU A 118 -7.44 -6.02 10.47
C LEU A 118 -8.50 -7.11 10.41
N HIS A 119 -8.16 -8.29 10.93
CA HIS A 119 -9.09 -9.37 11.18
C HIS A 119 -9.36 -9.45 12.68
N LEU A 120 -10.63 -9.41 13.04
CA LEU A 120 -11.10 -9.57 14.42
C LEU A 120 -11.99 -10.81 14.49
N ASN A 121 -11.71 -11.65 15.48
CA ASN A 121 -12.56 -12.77 15.84
C ASN A 121 -12.97 -12.62 17.31
N ASN A 122 -14.25 -12.34 17.55
CA ASN A 122 -14.79 -12.33 18.91
C ASN A 122 -15.29 -13.72 19.26
N THR A 123 -14.58 -14.41 20.15
CA THR A 123 -14.86 -15.80 20.54
C THR A 123 -16.10 -15.93 21.43
N ALA A 124 -16.49 -14.87 22.16
CA ALA A 124 -17.71 -14.87 22.95
C ALA A 124 -18.96 -14.76 22.08
N THR A 125 -18.93 -13.93 21.03
CA THR A 125 -20.09 -13.71 20.14
C THR A 125 -20.04 -14.51 18.84
N GLN A 126 -18.91 -15.17 18.56
CA GLN A 126 -18.63 -15.86 17.29
C GLN A 126 -18.72 -14.93 16.07
N VAL A 127 -18.51 -13.63 16.28
CA VAL A 127 -18.54 -12.62 15.20
C VAL A 127 -17.15 -12.45 14.64
N HIS A 128 -17.05 -12.66 13.32
CA HIS A 128 -15.85 -12.34 12.54
C HIS A 128 -16.04 -11.01 11.81
N SER A 129 -15.04 -10.14 11.87
CA SER A 129 -15.02 -8.91 11.08
C SER A 129 -13.65 -8.70 10.44
N THR A 130 -13.66 -8.19 9.22
CA THR A 130 -12.45 -7.79 8.51
C THR A 130 -12.60 -6.33 8.10
N SER A 131 -11.61 -5.52 8.43
CA SER A 131 -11.54 -4.10 8.11
C SER A 131 -10.23 -3.80 7.37
N LYS A 132 -10.25 -2.84 6.46
CA LYS A 132 -9.05 -2.45 5.71
C LYS A 132 -8.89 -0.93 5.75
N MET A 133 -7.71 -0.47 6.13
CA MET A 133 -7.30 0.93 6.10
C MET A 133 -6.26 1.13 4.99
N HIS A 134 -6.45 2.16 4.17
CA HIS A 134 -5.52 2.53 3.12
C HIS A 134 -4.86 3.88 3.46
N LEU A 135 -3.52 3.91 3.41
CA LEU A 135 -2.71 5.10 3.54
C LEU A 135 -2.07 5.36 2.18
N VAL A 136 -2.50 6.43 1.52
CA VAL A 136 -2.18 6.70 0.12
C VAL A 136 -1.29 7.93 0.02
N ASP A 137 -0.12 7.74 -0.59
CA ASP A 137 0.82 8.78 -0.98
C ASP A 137 0.69 8.97 -2.50
N LEU A 138 0.05 10.08 -2.89
CA LEU A 138 -0.19 10.38 -4.31
C LEU A 138 1.05 10.98 -4.94
N ALA A 139 1.25 10.66 -6.21
CA ALA A 139 2.29 11.27 -7.02
C ALA A 139 2.12 12.81 -7.09
N GLY A 140 3.23 13.47 -7.37
CA GLY A 140 3.30 14.92 -7.54
C GLY A 140 2.35 15.42 -8.62
N SER A 141 1.67 16.53 -8.32
CA SER A 141 0.74 17.18 -9.24
C SER A 141 1.42 18.16 -10.19
N GLU A 142 2.75 18.25 -10.16
CA GLU A 142 3.50 19.16 -11.02
C GLU A 142 3.25 18.84 -12.50
N ARG A 143 2.67 19.81 -13.19
CA ARG A 143 2.56 19.79 -14.64
C ARG A 143 3.94 20.04 -15.23
N LEU A 144 4.42 19.15 -16.11
CA LEU A 144 5.62 19.40 -16.91
C LEU A 144 5.42 20.66 -17.75
N ALA A 145 5.94 21.79 -17.29
CA ALA A 145 6.02 23.00 -18.07
C ALA A 145 7.09 22.80 -19.16
N LYS A 146 6.63 22.58 -20.40
CA LYS A 146 7.41 22.66 -21.67
C LYS A 146 8.93 22.44 -21.53
N THR A 147 9.35 21.21 -21.28
CA THR A 147 10.73 20.79 -21.57
C THR A 147 10.69 19.75 -22.67
N GLU A 148 11.28 20.10 -23.81
CA GLU A 148 11.36 19.33 -25.06
C GLU A 148 12.27 18.08 -24.90
N SER A 149 11.92 17.16 -24.00
CA SER A 149 12.58 15.86 -23.92
C SER A 149 11.57 14.72 -24.11
N MET A 150 11.59 14.19 -25.35
CA MET A 150 11.12 12.89 -25.86
C MET A 150 9.82 12.28 -25.26
N SER A 151 8.85 12.17 -26.17
CA SER A 151 7.61 11.36 -26.19
C SER A 151 7.26 10.40 -25.03
N GLU A 152 8.20 9.62 -24.50
CA GLU A 152 7.94 8.68 -23.39
C GLU A 152 7.63 9.41 -22.07
N ARG A 153 8.36 10.49 -21.76
CA ARG A 153 8.09 11.31 -20.56
C ARG A 153 6.74 12.01 -20.62
N LEU A 154 6.29 12.37 -21.83
CA LEU A 154 4.97 12.98 -22.03
C LEU A 154 3.84 11.97 -21.80
N LYS A 155 3.99 10.73 -22.30
CA LYS A 155 3.03 9.64 -22.04
C LYS A 155 2.96 9.30 -20.57
N GLU A 156 4.11 9.22 -19.91
CA GLU A 156 4.18 8.93 -18.48
C GLU A 156 3.55 10.08 -17.65
N ALA A 157 3.77 11.35 -18.01
CA ALA A 157 3.11 12.47 -17.34
C ALA A 157 1.58 12.46 -17.46
N GLN A 158 1.04 11.91 -18.55
CA GLN A 158 -0.41 11.69 -18.71
C GLN A 158 -0.94 10.52 -17.87
N ALA A 159 -0.08 9.56 -17.51
CA ALA A 159 -0.43 8.38 -16.71
C ALA A 159 -0.29 8.61 -15.18
N ILE A 160 0.17 9.79 -14.75
CA ILE A 160 0.37 10.10 -13.32
C ILE A 160 -0.89 10.76 -12.72
N ASN A 161 -1.58 11.62 -13.48
CA ASN A 161 -2.65 12.51 -13.02
C ASN A 161 -3.97 12.31 -13.77
#